data_AF-A0A2W4MBH4-F1
#
_entry.id   AF-A0A2W4MBH4-F1
#
_cell.length_a   1.000
_cell.length_b   1.000
_cell.length_c   1.000
_cell.angle_alpha   90.00
_cell.angle_beta   90.00
_cell.angle_gamma   90.00
#
_symmetry.space_group_name_H-M   'P 1'
#
loop_
_entity.id
_entity.type
_entity.pdbx_description
1 polymer ?
#
loop_
_entity_poly.entity_id
_entity_poly.type
_entity_poly.pdbx_seq_one_letter_code
_entity_poly.pdbx_strand_id
1 'polypeptide(L)' 'MEQQTRTTPKAPRWITTDAGLQAWEEYEAWRNRAARALSVQERSQLLAEAEELLARPDVTTA' A
#
# COMPACT_ATOMS: atom_id res chain seq x y z
N MET A 1 25.06 16.23 8.44
CA MET A 1 24.23 15.76 7.31
C MET A 1 23.27 14.73 7.88
N GLU A 2 22.09 15.19 8.28
CA GLU A 2 21.07 14.32 8.86
C GLU A 2 20.42 13.59 7.70
N GLN A 3 20.80 12.32 7.53
CA GLN A 3 20.13 11.40 6.65
C GLN A 3 18.71 11.26 7.18
N GLN A 4 17.77 12.05 6.65
CA GLN A 4 16.34 11.82 6.84
C GLN A 4 16.02 10.47 6.22
N THR A 5 16.20 9.41 6.99
CA THR A 5 15.68 8.09 6.66
C THR A 5 14.17 8.28 6.63
N ARG A 6 13.60 8.44 5.43
CA ARG A 6 12.17 8.23 5.18
C ARG A 6 11.91 6.76 5.45
N THR A 7 11.86 6.38 6.72
CA THR A 7 11.54 5.04 7.15
C THR A 7 10.08 4.86 6.83
N THR A 8 9.78 4.17 5.73
CA THR A 8 8.43 3.71 5.46
C THR A 8 7.95 3.00 6.73
N PRO A 9 6.84 3.45 7.36
CA PRO A 9 6.38 2.87 8.61
C PRO A 9 6.11 1.39 8.39
N LYS A 10 6.25 0.58 9.44
CA LYS A 10 6.05 -0.87 9.30
C LYS A 10 4.63 -1.18 8.81
N ALA A 11 4.53 -2.06 7.81
CA ALA A 11 3.26 -2.51 7.29
C ALA A 11 2.39 -3.17 8.39
N PRO A 12 1.07 -2.90 8.42
CA PRO A 12 0.12 -3.59 9.27
C PRO A 12 0.18 -5.11 9.10
N ARG A 13 0.04 -5.85 10.21
CA ARG A 13 0.13 -7.33 10.23
C ARG A 13 -0.90 -8.04 9.34
N TRP A 14 -1.98 -7.38 8.98
CA TRP A 14 -3.04 -7.95 8.13
C TRP A 14 -2.71 -7.85 6.64
N ILE A 15 -1.68 -7.09 6.24
CA ILE A 15 -1.19 -7.03 4.88
C ILE A 15 -0.28 -8.24 4.68
N THR A 16 -0.84 -9.29 4.11
CA THR A 16 -0.14 -10.57 3.87
C THR A 16 0.09 -10.86 2.39
N THR A 17 -0.46 -10.05 1.48
CA THR A 17 -0.26 -10.20 0.04
C THR A 17 0.94 -9.38 -0.41
N ASP A 18 1.68 -9.91 -1.39
CA ASP A 18 2.82 -9.22 -2.01
C ASP A 18 2.38 -7.87 -2.58
N ALA A 19 1.25 -7.86 -3.27
CA ALA A 19 0.64 -6.64 -3.78
C ALA A 19 0.36 -5.59 -2.69
N GLY A 20 -0.16 -6.01 -1.53
CA GLY A 20 -0.40 -5.10 -0.42
C GLY A 20 0.88 -4.56 0.21
N LEU A 21 1.96 -5.35 0.25
CA LEU A 21 3.27 -4.90 0.75
C LEU A 21 3.90 -3.90 -0.22
N GLN A 22 3.89 -4.19 -1.51
CA GLN A 22 4.39 -3.28 -2.53
C GLN A 22 3.54 -2.00 -2.58
N ALA A 23 2.21 -2.11 -2.47
CA ALA A 23 1.32 -0.94 -2.39
C ALA A 23 1.60 -0.09 -1.14
N TRP A 24 1.93 -0.72 -0.02
CA TRP A 24 2.34 -0.05 1.20
C TRP A 24 3.64 0.74 1.02
N GLU A 25 4.60 0.20 0.27
CA GLU A 25 5.91 0.85 0.04
C GLU A 25 5.83 1.98 -1.00
N GLU A 26 5.09 1.78 -2.09
CA GLU A 26 5.08 2.69 -3.24
C GLU A 26 3.98 3.76 -3.17
N TYR A 27 2.79 3.44 -2.63
CA TYR A 27 1.62 4.33 -2.70
C TYR A 27 1.25 4.90 -1.32
N GLU A 28 1.72 6.10 -1.02
CA GLU A 28 1.44 6.79 0.25
C GLU A 28 -0.07 7.00 0.50
N ALA A 29 -0.85 7.30 -0.54
CA ALA A 29 -2.30 7.47 -0.42
C ALA A 29 -3.01 6.16 -0.04
N TRP A 30 -2.55 5.03 -0.58
CA TRP A 30 -3.05 3.70 -0.21
C TRP A 30 -2.63 3.36 1.22
N ARG A 31 -1.35 3.57 1.57
CA ARG A 31 -0.80 3.39 2.91
C ARG A 31 -1.61 4.12 3.98
N ASN A 32 -1.95 5.39 3.75
CA ASN A 32 -2.73 6.19 4.70
C ASN A 32 -4.14 5.63 4.92
N ARG A 33 -4.77 5.07 3.88
CA ARG A 33 -6.07 4.39 4.00
C ARG A 33 -5.93 3.07 4.76
N ALA A 34 -4.92 2.27 4.43
CA ALA A 34 -4.60 1.02 5.13
C ALA A 34 -4.28 1.23 6.61
N ALA A 35 -3.57 2.29 6.96
CA ALA A 35 -3.27 2.65 8.35
C ALA A 35 -4.53 3.00 9.17
N ARG A 36 -5.61 3.45 8.52
CA ARG A 36 -6.87 3.87 9.14
C ARG A 36 -7.98 2.83 9.04
N ALA A 37 -7.72 1.68 8.41
CA ALA A 37 -8.70 0.62 8.20
C ALA A 37 -9.01 -0.14 9.51
N LEU A 38 -10.22 0.07 10.03
CA LEU A 38 -10.66 -0.51 11.29
C LEU A 38 -11.39 -1.84 11.10
N SER A 39 -12.05 -2.03 9.96
CA SER A 39 -12.86 -3.23 9.69
C SER A 39 -12.14 -4.25 8.82
N VAL A 40 -12.44 -5.54 9.03
CA VAL A 40 -11.92 -6.63 8.18
C VAL A 40 -12.35 -6.45 6.72
N GLN A 41 -13.55 -5.94 6.48
CA GLN A 41 -14.07 -5.70 5.13
C GLN A 41 -13.28 -4.62 4.39
N GLU A 42 -12.97 -3.50 5.05
CA GLU A 42 -12.13 -2.43 4.48
C GLU A 42 -10.73 -2.94 4.14
N ARG A 43 -10.15 -3.77 5.03
CA ARG A 43 -8.84 -4.40 4.78
C ARG A 43 -8.87 -5.29 3.55
N SER A 44 -9.91 -6.10 3.40
CA SER A 44 -10.08 -6.95 2.22
C SER A 44 -10.21 -6.13 0.94
N GLN A 45 -10.96 -5.02 0.97
CA GLN A 45 -11.10 -4.11 -0.17
C GLN A 45 -9.77 -3.45 -0.52
N LEU A 46 -8.98 -3.04 0.48
CA LEU A 46 -7.66 -2.45 0.25
C LEU A 46 -6.67 -3.44 -0.36
N LEU A 47 -6.70 -4.71 0.04
CA LEU A 47 -5.86 -5.74 -0.58
C LEU A 47 -6.22 -5.93 -2.06
N ALA A 48 -7.52 -6.00 -2.38
CA ALA A 48 -7.98 -6.06 -3.76
C ALA A 48 -7.57 -4.80 -4.55
N GLU A 49 -7.70 -3.61 -3.96
CA GLU A 49 -7.28 -2.35 -4.57
C GLU A 49 -5.75 -2.32 -4.82
N ALA A 50 -4.96 -2.89 -3.91
CA ALA A 50 -3.51 -3.02 -4.09
C ALA A 50 -3.17 -3.95 -5.26
N GLU A 51 -3.88 -5.07 -5.39
CA GLU A 51 -3.75 -5.95 -6.55
C GLU A 51 -4.13 -5.23 -7.85
N GLU A 52 -5.22 -4.46 -7.87
CA GLU A 52 -5.61 -3.68 -9.06
C GLU A 52 -4.62 -2.56 -9.39
N LEU A 53 -4.07 -1.88 -8.39
CA LEU A 53 -3.07 -0.82 -8.57
C LEU A 53 -1.80 -1.34 -9.24
N LEU A 54 -1.35 -2.52 -8.83
CA LEU A 54 -0.13 -3.15 -9.35
C LEU A 54 -0.38 -3.97 -10.62
N ALA A 55 -1.59 -4.51 -10.78
CA ALA A 55 -2.02 -5.17 -12.00
C ALA A 55 -2.37 -4.18 -13.11
N ARG A 56 -2.52 -2.88 -12.81
CA ARG A 56 -2.48 -1.83 -13.82
C ARG A 56 -1.03 -1.61 -14.22
N PRO A 57 -0.57 -2.12 -15.38
CA PRO A 57 0.61 -1.56 -16.01
C PRO A 57 0.26 -0.11 -16.27
N ASP A 58 0.93 0.77 -15.56
CA ASP A 58 0.93 2.19 -15.81
C ASP A 58 0.89 2.45 -17.33
N VAL A 59 -0.22 3.02 -17.81
CA VAL A 59 -0.31 3.57 -19.17
C VAL A 59 0.30 4.98 -19.15
N THR A 60 1.50 5.13 -18.59
CA THR A 60 2.31 6.36 -18.72
C THR A 60 3.49 6.06 -19.64
N THR A 61 3.16 5.78 -20.89
CA THR A 61 4.03 6.07 -22.04
C THR A 61 3.14 6.50 -23.19
N ALA A 62 2.86 7.81 -23.27
CA ALA A 62 2.49 8.52 -24.49
C ALA A 62 2.79 10.01 -24.30
#